data_AF-A0A6B2UN63-F1
#
_entry.id   AF-A0A6B2UN63-F1
#
_cell.length_a   1.000
_cell.length_b   1.000
_cell.length_c   1.000
_cell.angle_alpha   90.00
_cell.angle_beta   90.00
_cell.angle_gamma   90.00
#
_symmetry.space_group_name_H-M   'P 1'
#
loop_
_entity.id
_entity.type
_entity.pdbx_description
1 polymer ?
#
loop_
_entity_poly.entity_id
_entity_poly.type
_entity_poly.pdbx_seq_one_letter_code
_entity_poly.pdbx_strand_id
1 'polypeptide(L)'
;MKHTTRGSRTLAAAVLLTVCATLTACGGDAGSGASDADNDPGIAAAESAVGIPPEPAGASRAALLLALRAVAPNAADTAHEDTAIDAAREQCSAINGGASNLAAAAAARFSYDGIVTSPAQGKAINAAIEDSGFCASMEMPSR
;
A
#
# COMPACT_ATOMS: atom_id res chain seq x y z
N MET A 1 -40.16 37.57 25.89
CA MET A 1 -41.21 36.55 26.14
C MET A 1 -40.84 35.35 25.28
N LYS A 2 -39.99 34.43 25.77
CA LYS A 2 -40.35 33.17 26.46
C LYS A 2 -41.38 32.33 25.69
N HIS A 3 -40.92 31.38 24.88
CA HIS A 3 -41.56 30.07 24.77
C HIS A 3 -40.50 28.97 24.89
N THR A 4 -40.72 28.12 25.87
CA THR A 4 -39.95 26.96 26.32
C THR A 4 -40.66 25.69 25.86
N THR A 5 -39.93 24.55 25.86
CA THR A 5 -40.38 23.12 25.80
C THR A 5 -40.74 22.60 24.40
N ARG A 6 -40.37 21.37 23.98
CA ARG A 6 -40.36 20.08 24.71
C ARG A 6 -39.47 19.05 23.99
N GLY A 7 -38.75 18.23 24.76
CA GLY A 7 -37.98 17.10 24.24
C GLY A 7 -38.85 15.90 23.85
N SER A 8 -38.29 15.04 23.00
CA SER A 8 -38.79 13.71 22.69
C SER A 8 -37.66 12.70 22.85
N ARG A 9 -37.83 11.80 23.81
CA ARG A 9 -37.03 10.60 24.00
C ARG A 9 -37.56 9.55 23.02
N THR A 10 -36.70 8.94 22.21
CA THR A 10 -37.06 7.74 21.45
C THR A 10 -35.98 6.69 21.68
N LEU A 11 -36.39 5.62 22.38
CA LEU A 11 -35.65 4.40 22.62
C LEU A 11 -35.41 3.67 21.30
N ALA A 12 -34.17 3.29 21.03
CA ALA A 12 -33.85 2.27 20.03
C ALA A 12 -33.07 1.16 20.72
N ALA A 13 -33.77 0.05 20.96
CA ALA A 13 -33.18 -1.22 21.36
C ALA A 13 -32.64 -1.92 20.09
N ALA A 14 -31.37 -2.34 20.11
CA ALA A 14 -30.77 -3.12 19.03
C ALA A 14 -30.02 -4.33 19.62
N VAL A 15 -30.70 -5.47 19.51
CA VAL A 15 -30.27 -6.87 19.39
C VAL A 15 -28.76 -7.15 19.54
N LEU A 16 -28.42 -7.91 20.60
CA LEU A 16 -27.12 -8.57 20.80
C LEU A 16 -26.98 -9.77 19.85
N LEU A 17 -26.00 -9.72 18.95
CA LEU A 17 -25.57 -10.84 18.12
C LEU A 17 -24.49 -11.66 18.83
N THR A 18 -24.71 -12.97 18.82
CA THR A 18 -24.02 -14.04 19.52
C THR A 18 -22.54 -14.18 19.15
N VAL A 19 -21.65 -14.10 20.15
CA VAL A 19 -20.23 -14.50 20.04
C VAL A 19 -20.10 -15.98 20.42
N CYS A 20 -19.79 -16.83 19.44
CA CYS A 20 -19.25 -18.16 19.69
C CYS A 20 -17.73 -18.09 19.59
N ALA A 21 -17.07 -18.29 20.73
CA ALA A 21 -15.63 -18.39 20.86
C ALA A 21 -15.15 -19.77 20.38
N THR A 22 -14.20 -19.78 19.46
CA THR A 22 -13.25 -20.90 19.30
C THR A 22 -11.93 -20.34 18.81
N LEU A 23 -10.90 -20.40 19.66
CA LEU A 23 -9.50 -20.71 19.33
C LEU A 23 -8.73 -20.79 20.64
N THR A 24 -8.81 -21.97 21.27
CA THR A 24 -7.94 -22.34 22.37
C THR A 24 -6.51 -22.40 21.86
N ALA A 25 -5.65 -21.69 22.57
CA ALA A 25 -4.23 -21.60 22.37
C ALA A 25 -3.55 -22.97 22.49
N CYS A 26 -2.55 -23.22 21.65
CA CYS A 26 -1.29 -23.88 22.03
C CYS A 26 -0.30 -23.83 20.87
N GLY A 27 0.88 -23.26 21.07
CA GLY A 27 2.01 -23.51 20.19
C GLY A 27 2.99 -22.36 19.99
N GLY A 28 3.71 -21.98 21.06
CA GLY A 28 5.17 -21.85 20.95
C GLY A 28 5.75 -20.55 20.41
N ASP A 29 6.26 -19.78 21.36
CA ASP A 29 7.58 -19.14 21.36
C ASP A 29 7.78 -17.79 20.66
N ALA A 30 8.31 -16.87 21.46
CA ALA A 30 8.59 -15.49 21.12
C ALA A 30 9.85 -15.39 20.25
N GLY A 31 9.69 -14.80 19.08
CA GLY A 31 10.78 -14.20 18.34
C GLY A 31 10.30 -12.89 17.74
N SER A 32 10.63 -11.76 18.37
CA SER A 32 10.77 -10.50 17.64
C SER A 32 11.88 -10.69 16.61
N GLY A 33 11.52 -11.14 15.42
CA GLY A 33 12.29 -10.99 14.20
C GLY A 33 11.61 -9.92 13.37
N ALA A 34 12.40 -9.02 12.79
CA ALA A 34 11.91 -8.12 11.74
C ALA A 34 11.11 -8.95 10.72
N SER A 35 9.96 -8.42 10.30
CA SER A 35 9.18 -9.02 9.23
C SER A 35 9.99 -8.94 7.95
N ASP A 36 10.84 -9.93 7.71
CA ASP A 36 11.26 -10.29 6.38
C ASP A 36 9.98 -10.69 5.64
N ALA A 37 9.38 -9.73 4.92
CA ALA A 37 8.32 -9.97 3.95
C ALA A 37 8.85 -10.71 2.70
N ASP A 38 10.04 -11.31 2.82
CA ASP A 38 10.73 -12.07 1.80
C ASP A 38 9.98 -13.37 1.51
N ASN A 39 9.25 -13.35 0.40
CA ASN A 39 8.94 -14.52 -0.41
C ASN A 39 7.99 -15.57 0.20
N ASP A 40 6.91 -15.17 0.87
CA ASP A 40 5.78 -16.09 1.06
C ASP A 40 5.11 -16.36 -0.32
N PRO A 41 5.11 -17.62 -0.81
CA PRO A 41 4.55 -17.93 -2.13
C PRO A 41 3.04 -17.64 -2.24
N GLY A 42 2.32 -17.65 -1.11
CA GLY A 42 0.90 -17.32 -1.05
C GLY A 42 0.64 -15.84 -1.26
N ILE A 43 1.46 -14.96 -0.66
CA ILE A 43 1.38 -13.50 -0.84
C ILE A 43 1.71 -13.12 -2.29
N ALA A 44 2.82 -13.62 -2.84
CA ALA A 44 3.22 -13.31 -4.22
C ALA A 44 2.14 -13.73 -5.26
N ALA A 45 1.47 -14.87 -5.03
CA ALA A 45 0.37 -15.32 -5.87
C ALA A 45 -0.86 -14.41 -5.76
N ALA A 46 -1.19 -13.94 -4.56
CA ALA A 46 -2.30 -13.02 -4.33
C ALA A 46 -2.05 -11.63 -4.96
N GLU A 47 -0.83 -11.10 -4.82
CA GLU A 47 -0.40 -9.84 -5.44
C GLU A 47 -0.45 -9.90 -6.97
N SER A 48 0.06 -10.99 -7.54
CA SER A 48 0.00 -11.23 -8.98
C SER A 48 -1.44 -11.29 -9.49
N ALA A 49 -2.36 -11.89 -8.73
CA ALA A 49 -3.77 -12.00 -9.11
C ALA A 49 -4.48 -10.63 -9.20
N VAL A 50 -3.99 -9.62 -8.49
CA VAL A 50 -4.48 -8.23 -8.56
C VAL A 50 -3.59 -7.33 -9.43
N GLY A 51 -2.70 -7.92 -10.23
CA GLY A 51 -1.86 -7.21 -11.18
C GLY A 51 -0.71 -6.40 -10.55
N ILE A 52 -0.32 -6.73 -9.32
CA ILE A 52 0.88 -6.17 -8.70
C ILE A 52 2.11 -6.91 -9.28
N PRO A 53 3.12 -6.20 -9.82
CA PRO A 53 4.33 -6.82 -10.37
C PRO A 53 5.11 -7.58 -9.30
N PRO A 54 5.91 -8.60 -9.70
CA PRO A 54 6.87 -9.21 -8.79
C PRO A 54 7.86 -8.17 -8.28
N GLU A 55 8.45 -8.43 -7.12
CA GLU A 55 9.47 -7.55 -6.57
C GLU A 55 10.69 -7.47 -7.52
N PRO A 56 11.15 -6.26 -7.88
CA PRO A 56 12.33 -6.10 -8.71
C PRO A 56 13.59 -6.50 -7.94
N ALA A 57 14.54 -7.12 -8.63
CA ALA A 57 15.84 -7.47 -8.09
C ALA A 57 17.00 -6.82 -8.87
N GLY A 58 18.19 -6.81 -8.28
CA GLY A 58 19.43 -6.39 -8.93
C GLY A 58 19.36 -5.01 -9.59
N ALA A 59 19.71 -4.94 -10.87
CA ALA A 59 19.75 -3.69 -11.62
C ALA A 59 18.38 -2.99 -11.71
N SER A 60 17.30 -3.75 -11.84
CA SER A 60 15.94 -3.18 -11.90
C SER A 60 15.53 -2.53 -10.58
N ARG A 61 15.86 -3.16 -9.45
CA ARG A 61 15.63 -2.59 -8.10
C ARG A 61 16.41 -1.29 -7.94
N ALA A 62 17.68 -1.29 -8.31
CA ALA A 62 18.54 -0.11 -8.21
C ALA A 62 18.06 1.04 -9.11
N ALA A 63 17.64 0.75 -10.34
CA ALA A 63 17.11 1.75 -11.27
C ALA A 63 15.81 2.39 -10.75
N LEU A 64 14.89 1.58 -10.22
CA LEU A 64 13.65 2.07 -9.63
C LEU A 64 13.92 2.96 -8.41
N LEU A 65 14.76 2.51 -7.47
CA LEU A 65 15.12 3.31 -6.30
C LEU A 65 15.83 4.62 -6.68
N LEU A 66 16.69 4.59 -7.70
CA LEU A 66 17.33 5.80 -8.22
C LEU A 66 16.29 6.79 -8.75
N ALA A 67 15.33 6.31 -9.54
CA ALA A 67 14.25 7.15 -10.09
C ALA A 67 13.36 7.72 -8.98
N LEU A 68 12.98 6.91 -7.99
CA LEU A 68 12.17 7.35 -6.85
C LEU A 68 12.90 8.40 -6.00
N ARG A 69 14.19 8.20 -5.70
CA ARG A 69 15.01 9.16 -4.94
C ARG A 69 15.10 10.53 -5.58
N ALA A 70 15.08 10.59 -6.92
CA ALA A 70 15.14 11.85 -7.64
C ALA A 70 13.90 12.74 -7.41
N VAL A 71 12.75 12.14 -7.07
CA VAL A 71 11.47 12.85 -6.95
C VAL A 71 10.86 12.82 -5.54
N ALA A 72 11.23 11.82 -4.74
CA ALA A 72 10.76 11.58 -3.38
C ALA A 72 11.91 11.05 -2.48
N PRO A 73 12.96 11.86 -2.25
CA PRO A 73 14.20 11.41 -1.61
C PRO A 73 14.01 10.84 -0.20
N ASN A 74 13.08 11.40 0.59
CA ASN A 74 12.81 10.92 1.94
C ASN A 74 12.04 9.59 1.93
N ALA A 75 11.11 9.42 0.99
CA ALA A 75 10.36 8.18 0.85
C ALA A 75 11.25 7.04 0.35
N ALA A 76 12.19 7.32 -0.56
CA ALA A 76 13.09 6.29 -1.10
C ALA A 76 14.49 6.31 -0.48
N ASP A 77 14.65 6.80 0.76
CA ASP A 77 15.96 6.78 1.42
C ASP A 77 16.40 5.33 1.73
N THR A 78 17.60 5.16 2.29
CA THR A 78 18.15 3.83 2.60
C THR A 78 17.40 3.09 3.72
N ALA A 79 16.62 3.80 4.53
CA ALA A 79 15.84 3.20 5.61
C ALA A 79 14.47 2.70 5.13
N HIS A 80 14.00 3.17 3.97
CA HIS A 80 12.67 2.88 3.44
C HIS A 80 12.70 2.28 2.03
N GLU A 81 13.82 1.69 1.59
CA GLU A 81 13.95 1.16 0.22
C GLU A 81 12.86 0.12 -0.09
N ASP A 82 12.65 -0.86 0.79
CA ASP A 82 11.69 -1.95 0.55
C ASP A 82 10.25 -1.40 0.54
N THR A 83 9.92 -0.52 1.49
CA THR A 83 8.61 0.17 1.50
C THR A 83 8.38 1.01 0.25
N ALA A 84 9.41 1.68 -0.27
CA ALA A 84 9.33 2.43 -1.52
C ALA A 84 9.15 1.51 -2.75
N ILE A 85 9.76 0.32 -2.74
CA ILE A 85 9.57 -0.70 -3.77
C ILE A 85 8.12 -1.22 -3.74
N ASP A 86 7.60 -1.58 -2.58
CA ASP A 86 6.20 -2.06 -2.46
C ASP A 86 5.19 -0.99 -2.85
N ALA A 87 5.39 0.25 -2.39
CA ALA A 87 4.56 1.37 -2.81
C ALA A 87 4.59 1.56 -4.34
N ALA A 88 5.75 1.38 -4.98
CA ALA A 88 5.88 1.45 -6.43
C ALA A 88 5.19 0.26 -7.14
N ARG A 89 5.28 -0.96 -6.59
CA ARG A 89 4.58 -2.16 -7.09
C ARG A 89 3.07 -1.95 -7.10
N GLU A 90 2.50 -1.52 -5.97
CA GLU A 90 1.08 -1.21 -5.89
C GLU A 90 0.67 -0.06 -6.83
N GLN A 91 1.47 1.00 -6.87
CA GLN A 91 1.19 2.15 -7.71
C GLN A 91 1.22 1.76 -9.20
N CYS A 92 2.08 0.82 -9.55
CA CYS A 92 2.14 0.27 -10.90
C CYS A 92 0.89 -0.52 -11.29
N SER A 93 0.36 -1.36 -10.39
CA SER A 93 -0.94 -2.01 -10.58
C SER A 93 -2.05 -0.96 -10.82
N ALA A 94 -2.06 0.13 -10.05
CA ALA A 94 -3.04 1.21 -10.23
C ALA A 94 -2.91 1.94 -11.57
N ILE A 95 -1.68 2.21 -12.03
CA ILE A 95 -1.40 2.82 -13.34
C ILE A 95 -1.93 1.92 -14.46
N ASN A 96 -1.55 0.64 -14.45
CA ASN A 96 -1.94 -0.30 -15.51
C ASN A 96 -3.43 -0.69 -15.46
N GLY A 97 -4.03 -0.66 -14.27
CA GLY A 97 -5.46 -0.86 -14.05
C GLY A 97 -6.32 0.35 -14.42
N GLY A 98 -5.74 1.47 -14.87
CA GLY A 98 -6.47 2.67 -15.27
C GLY A 98 -7.18 3.37 -14.12
N ALA A 99 -6.63 3.30 -12.90
CA ALA A 99 -7.22 3.94 -11.74
C ALA A 99 -7.31 5.47 -11.92
N SER A 100 -8.31 6.08 -11.29
CA SER A 100 -8.43 7.53 -11.23
C SER A 100 -7.56 8.11 -10.10
N ASN A 101 -7.24 9.40 -10.18
CA ASN A 101 -6.52 10.14 -9.13
C ASN A 101 -5.14 9.56 -8.77
N LEU A 102 -4.41 9.01 -9.77
CA LEU A 102 -3.11 8.37 -9.59
C LEU A 102 -2.10 9.23 -8.80
N ALA A 103 -2.13 10.55 -8.97
CA ALA A 103 -1.24 11.45 -8.24
C ALA A 103 -1.54 11.49 -6.72
N ALA A 104 -2.82 11.50 -6.34
CA ALA A 104 -3.22 11.43 -4.94
C ALA A 104 -2.99 10.02 -4.36
N ALA A 105 -3.21 8.98 -5.16
CA ALA A 105 -2.95 7.60 -4.79
C ALA A 105 -1.45 7.37 -4.49
N ALA A 106 -0.56 7.86 -5.36
CA ALA A 106 0.88 7.81 -5.15
C ALA A 106 1.29 8.63 -3.93
N ALA A 107 0.74 9.84 -3.77
CA ALA A 107 1.00 10.66 -2.59
C ALA A 107 0.66 9.94 -1.28
N ALA A 108 -0.47 9.23 -1.21
CA ALA A 108 -0.86 8.46 -0.05
C ALA A 108 0.08 7.25 0.19
N ARG A 109 0.42 6.49 -0.85
CA ARG A 109 1.29 5.30 -0.74
C ARG A 109 2.72 5.62 -0.32
N PHE A 110 3.23 6.78 -0.75
CA PHE A 110 4.56 7.27 -0.39
C PHE A 110 4.53 8.21 0.83
N SER A 111 3.46 8.15 1.64
CA SER A 111 3.38 8.84 2.94
C SER A 111 3.30 7.82 4.06
N TYR A 112 4.44 7.54 4.70
CA TYR A 112 4.58 6.58 5.80
C TYR A 112 5.65 7.07 6.78
N ASP A 113 5.63 6.56 8.01
CA ASP A 113 6.66 6.83 9.03
C ASP A 113 6.98 8.33 9.25
N GLY A 114 5.95 9.17 9.14
CA GLY A 114 6.06 10.63 9.28
C GLY A 114 6.53 11.35 8.01
N ILE A 115 6.86 10.63 6.95
CA ILE A 115 7.08 11.16 5.60
C ILE A 115 5.73 11.55 5.02
N VAL A 116 5.66 12.76 4.47
CA VAL A 116 4.47 13.29 3.80
C VAL A 116 4.82 13.62 2.36
N THR A 117 4.13 12.97 1.43
CA THR A 117 4.27 13.20 0.00
C THR A 117 3.07 13.99 -0.51
N SER A 118 3.31 15.08 -1.23
CA SER A 118 2.25 15.90 -1.82
C SER A 118 1.70 15.29 -3.11
N PRO A 119 0.48 15.66 -3.56
CA PRO A 119 -0.04 15.23 -4.87
C PRO A 119 0.87 15.61 -6.05
N ALA A 120 1.58 16.73 -5.97
CA ALA A 120 2.53 17.14 -7.00
C ALA A 120 3.73 16.17 -7.06
N GLN A 121 4.27 15.77 -5.90
CA GLN A 121 5.28 14.71 -5.83
C GLN A 121 4.71 13.36 -6.27
N GLY A 122 3.46 13.03 -5.91
CA GLY A 122 2.79 11.81 -6.39
C GLY A 122 2.70 11.75 -7.91
N LYS A 123 2.44 12.88 -8.59
CA LYS A 123 2.52 12.95 -10.05
C LYS A 123 3.94 12.69 -10.57
N ALA A 124 4.96 13.24 -9.91
CA ALA A 124 6.35 13.02 -10.29
C ALA A 124 6.80 11.58 -10.05
N ILE A 125 6.32 10.94 -8.98
CA ILE A 125 6.51 9.53 -8.68
C ILE A 125 5.92 8.66 -9.79
N ASN A 126 4.68 8.93 -10.23
CA ASN A 126 4.07 8.16 -11.32
C ASN A 126 4.91 8.23 -12.60
N ALA A 127 5.36 9.43 -12.99
CA ALA A 127 6.22 9.61 -14.15
C ALA A 127 7.56 8.86 -13.97
N ALA A 128 8.18 8.93 -12.79
CA ALA A 128 9.43 8.22 -12.51
C ALA A 128 9.26 6.69 -12.58
N ILE A 129 8.14 6.14 -12.08
CA ILE A 129 7.82 4.72 -12.16
C ILE A 129 7.63 4.28 -13.62
N GLU A 130 6.88 5.06 -14.41
CA GLU A 130 6.66 4.79 -15.84
C GLU A 130 7.96 4.87 -16.65
N ASP A 131 8.73 5.96 -16.47
CA ASP A 131 9.99 6.23 -17.19
C ASP A 131 11.09 5.22 -16.83
N SER A 132 11.05 4.65 -15.62
CA SER A 132 11.98 3.58 -15.23
C SER A 132 11.76 2.26 -15.99
N GLY A 133 10.64 2.12 -16.72
CA GLY A 133 10.24 0.87 -17.37
C GLY A 133 9.77 -0.23 -16.40
N PHE A 134 9.70 0.07 -15.10
CA PHE A 134 9.26 -0.87 -14.08
C PHE A 134 7.86 -1.42 -14.38
N CYS A 135 6.95 -0.54 -14.79
CA CYS A 135 5.59 -0.95 -15.13
C CYS A 135 5.42 -1.75 -16.41
N ALA A 136 6.34 -1.61 -17.36
CA ALA A 136 6.32 -2.37 -18.61
C ALA A 136 6.94 -3.77 -18.46
N SER A 137 7.68 -4.02 -17.38
CA SER A 137 8.32 -5.32 -17.13
C SER A 137 7.31 -6.42 -16.73
N MET A 138 6.02 -6.09 -16.64
CA MET A 138 4.90 -7.04 -16.47
C MET A 138 4.49 -7.74 -17.76
N GLU A 139 5.41 -7.96 -18.70
CA GLU A 139 5.14 -8.77 -19.89
C GLU A 139 4.77 -10.19 -19.45
N MET A 140 3.46 -10.43 -19.33
CA MET A 140 2.91 -11.76 -19.14
C MET A 140 3.34 -12.61 -20.34
N PRO A 141 3.89 -13.83 -20.14
CA PRO A 141 4.05 -14.75 -21.26
C PRO A 141 2.67 -15.00 -21.86
N SER A 142 2.51 -14.63 -23.14
CA SER A 142 1.31 -14.86 -23.92
C SER A 142 0.82 -16.30 -23.74
N ARG A 143 -0.45 -16.46 -23.34
CA ARG A 143 -1.19 -17.73 -23.45
C ARG A 143 -2.21 -17.61 -24.57
#